data_AF-A0A821DBB3-F1
#
_entry.id   AF-A0A821DBB3-F1
#
_cell.length_a   1.000
_cell.length_b   1.000
_cell.length_c   1.000
_cell.angle_alpha   90.00
_cell.angle_beta   90.00
_cell.angle_gamma   90.00
#
_symmetry.space_group_name_H-M   'P 1'
#
loop_
_entity.id
_entity.type
_entity.pdbx_description
1 polymer ?
#
loop_
_entity_poly.entity_id
_entity_poly.type
_entity_poly.pdbx_seq_one_letter_code
_entity_poly.pdbx_strand_id
1 'polypeptide(L)'
;FESSSTVAKSLLCAKTKSRAIACNVLAPYFTCKILDEVSKARFYSISFDASNKGNTKTCPFVIQYLSDVGVKRDLINFLEDSREAALD
;
A
#
# COMPACT_ATOMS: atom_id res chain seq x y z
N PHE A 1 -15.49 24.68 -7.05
CA PHE A 1 -14.58 25.53 -6.25
C PHE A 1 -13.18 25.36 -6.82
N GLU A 2 -12.79 26.20 -7.79
CA GLU A 2 -11.45 26.18 -8.38
C GLU A 2 -10.42 26.64 -7.34
N SER A 3 -9.45 25.79 -7.02
CA SER A 3 -8.30 26.21 -6.20
C SER A 3 -7.38 27.05 -7.08
N SER A 4 -7.70 28.34 -7.19
CA SER A 4 -7.07 29.31 -8.09
C SER A 4 -5.64 29.73 -7.69
N SER A 5 -5.04 29.17 -6.63
CA SER A 5 -3.69 29.58 -6.20
C SER A 5 -2.60 28.73 -6.85
N THR A 6 -1.50 29.38 -7.25
CA THR A 6 -0.29 28.70 -7.78
C THR A 6 0.24 27.64 -6.82
N VAL A 7 0.09 27.86 -5.51
CA VAL A 7 0.51 26.93 -4.45
C VAL A 7 -0.35 25.66 -4.43
N ALA A 8 -1.66 25.78 -4.63
CA ALA A 8 -2.52 24.58 -4.68
C ALA A 8 -2.21 23.72 -5.90
N LYS A 9 -1.95 24.33 -7.05
CA LYS A 9 -1.55 23.62 -8.28
C LYS A 9 -0.20 22.91 -8.12
N SER A 10 0.79 23.56 -7.50
CA SER A 10 2.10 22.93 -7.26
C SER A 10 2.00 21.76 -6.28
N LEU A 11 1.20 21.88 -5.21
CA LEU A 11 0.96 20.80 -4.26
C LEU A 11 0.24 19.60 -4.89
N LEU A 12 -0.80 19.85 -5.70
CA LEU A 12 -1.49 18.78 -6.43
C LEU A 12 -0.52 18.04 -7.37
N CYS A 13 0.30 18.78 -8.12
CA CYS A 13 1.31 18.20 -9.00
C CYS A 13 2.33 17.37 -8.21
N ALA A 14 2.82 17.87 -7.07
CA ALA A 14 3.73 17.13 -6.19
C ALA A 14 3.08 15.84 -5.67
N LYS A 15 1.83 15.89 -5.19
CA LYS A 15 1.08 14.71 -4.73
C LYS A 15 0.93 13.66 -5.84
N THR A 16 0.58 14.07 -7.05
CA THR A 16 0.46 13.16 -8.21
C THR A 16 1.80 12.51 -8.54
N LYS A 17 2.89 13.29 -8.57
CA LYS A 17 4.25 12.77 -8.83
C LYS A 17 4.71 11.81 -7.74
N SER A 18 4.54 12.17 -6.47
CA SER A 18 4.89 11.31 -5.34
C SER A 18 4.07 10.01 -5.35
N ARG A 19 2.76 10.08 -5.64
CA ARG A 19 1.92 8.88 -5.80
C ARG A 19 2.42 8.02 -6.95
N ALA A 20 2.75 8.61 -8.11
CA ALA A 20 3.27 7.84 -9.24
C ALA A 20 4.57 7.11 -8.90
N ILE A 21 5.51 7.77 -8.22
CA ILE A 21 6.76 7.11 -7.76
C ILE A 21 6.45 6.01 -6.75
N ALA A 22 5.61 6.27 -5.76
CA ALA A 22 5.28 5.30 -4.73
C ALA A 22 4.58 4.06 -5.32
N CYS A 23 3.56 4.25 -6.16
CA CYS A 23 2.74 3.16 -6.69
C CYS A 23 3.38 2.43 -7.88
N ASN A 24 4.13 3.13 -8.74
CA ASN A 24 4.63 2.53 -9.99
C ASN A 24 6.12 2.15 -9.93
N VAL A 25 6.87 2.62 -8.92
CA VAL A 25 8.30 2.30 -8.78
C VAL A 25 8.57 1.59 -7.47
N LEU A 26 8.24 2.21 -6.34
CA LEU A 26 8.61 1.69 -5.02
C LEU A 26 7.80 0.44 -4.66
N ALA A 27 6.47 0.49 -4.78
CA ALA A 27 5.61 -0.63 -4.40
C ALA A 27 5.92 -1.93 -5.20
N PRO A 28 6.07 -1.90 -6.54
CA PRO A 28 6.45 -3.10 -7.28
C PRO A 28 7.84 -3.61 -6.89
N TYR A 29 8.81 -2.71 -6.73
CA TYR A 29 10.18 -3.07 -6.32
C TYR A 29 10.20 -3.78 -4.96
N PHE A 30 9.53 -3.23 -3.95
CA PHE A 30 9.45 -3.85 -2.62
C PHE A 30 8.70 -5.18 -2.67
N THR A 31 7.62 -5.27 -3.45
CA THR A 31 6.87 -6.52 -3.61
C THR A 31 7.75 -7.62 -4.18
N CYS A 32 8.50 -7.34 -5.26
CA CYS A 32 9.44 -8.31 -5.84
C CYS A 32 10.51 -8.75 -4.83
N LYS A 33 11.06 -7.81 -4.05
CA LYS A 33 12.06 -8.11 -3.03
C LYS A 33 11.52 -9.00 -1.91
N ILE A 34 10.32 -8.68 -1.41
CA ILE A 34 9.65 -9.49 -0.38
C ILE A 34 9.39 -10.90 -0.91
N LEU A 35 8.91 -11.04 -2.15
CA LEU A 35 8.67 -12.35 -2.77
C LEU A 35 9.96 -13.16 -2.94
N ASP A 36 11.08 -12.54 -3.31
CA ASP A 36 12.38 -13.21 -3.38
C ASP A 36 12.85 -13.69 -1.99
N GLU A 37 12.71 -12.89 -0.95
CA GLU A 37 13.06 -13.29 0.42
C GLU A 37 12.14 -14.41 0.94
N VAL A 38 10.83 -14.28 0.73
CA VAL A 38 9.81 -15.27 1.16
C VAL A 38 9.97 -16.59 0.42
N SER A 39 10.39 -16.57 -0.86
CA SER A 39 10.64 -17.80 -1.63
C SER A 39 11.74 -18.69 -1.02
N LYS A 40 12.64 -18.09 -0.22
CA LYS A 40 13.72 -18.76 0.50
C LYS A 40 13.31 -19.15 1.91
N ALA A 41 12.20 -18.60 2.42
CA ALA A 41 11.71 -18.88 3.77
C ALA A 41 11.02 -20.24 3.81
N ARG A 42 11.35 -21.05 4.83
CA ARG A 42 10.71 -22.36 5.05
C ARG A 42 9.24 -22.24 5.47
N PHE A 43 8.91 -21.20 6.22
CA PHE A 43 7.59 -20.95 6.76
C PHE A 43 7.23 -19.47 6.66
N TYR A 44 6.01 -19.19 6.25
CA TYR A 44 5.43 -17.85 6.24
C TYR A 44 3.94 -17.91 6.61
N SER A 45 3.40 -16.80 7.10
CA SER A 45 1.97 -16.61 7.32
C SER A 45 1.51 -15.32 6.67
N ILE A 46 0.29 -15.32 6.15
CA ILE A 46 -0.36 -14.12 5.60
C ILE A 46 -1.50 -13.76 6.55
N SER A 47 -1.57 -12.49 6.93
CA SER A 47 -2.62 -11.92 7.75
C SER A 47 -3.24 -10.74 7.02
N PHE A 48 -4.56 -10.61 7.15
CA PHE A 48 -5.28 -9.43 6.71
C PHE A 48 -6.15 -8.90 7.85
N ASP A 49 -6.38 -7.60 7.86
CA ASP A 49 -7.27 -6.93 8.81
C ASP A 49 -8.33 -6.14 8.03
N ALA A 50 -9.54 -6.02 8.56
CA ALA A 50 -10.58 -5.19 7.97
C ALA A 50 -10.59 -3.83 8.69
N SER A 51 -9.90 -2.84 8.13
CA SER A 51 -9.90 -1.49 8.68
C SER A 51 -11.03 -0.67 8.08
N ASN A 52 -11.95 -0.23 8.95
CA ASN A 52 -13.03 0.69 8.60
C ASN A 52 -12.70 2.06 9.16
N LYS A 53 -12.34 3.02 8.29
CA LYS A 53 -12.23 4.42 8.69
C LYS A 53 -13.15 5.27 7.83
N GLY A 54 -14.31 5.63 8.39
CA GLY A 54 -15.37 6.30 7.64
C GLY A 54 -15.92 5.38 6.55
N ASN A 55 -16.00 5.88 5.32
CA ASN A 55 -16.54 5.14 4.17
C ASN A 55 -15.47 4.35 3.39
N THR A 56 -14.19 4.47 3.75
CA THR A 56 -13.12 3.72 3.10
C THR A 56 -12.87 2.43 3.88
N LYS A 57 -13.21 1.29 3.25
CA LYS A 57 -12.84 -0.05 3.72
C LYS A 57 -11.47 -0.39 3.13
N THR A 58 -10.45 -0.45 3.99
CA THR A 58 -9.11 -0.90 3.58
C THR A 58 -8.78 -2.22 4.25
N CYS A 59 -8.23 -3.14 3.46
CA CYS A 59 -7.79 -4.44 3.95
C CYS A 59 -6.29 -4.60 3.70
N PRO A 60 -5.41 -4.27 4.65
CA PRO A 60 -3.97 -4.51 4.51
C PRO A 60 -3.66 -6.01 4.52
N PHE A 61 -2.86 -6.44 3.55
CA PHE A 61 -2.24 -7.77 3.55
C PHE A 61 -0.81 -7.66 4.07
N VAL A 62 -0.53 -8.36 5.15
CA VAL A 62 0.79 -8.43 5.79
C VAL A 62 1.29 -9.86 5.71
N ILE A 63 2.56 -10.03 5.36
CA ILE A 63 3.26 -11.31 5.42
C ILE A 63 4.22 -11.31 6.60
N GLN A 64 4.28 -12.43 7.30
CA GLN A 64 5.26 -12.69 8.34
C GLN A 64 6.04 -13.95 7.96
N TYR A 65 7.37 -13.88 7.99
CA TYR A 65 8.24 -15.00 7.65
C TYR A 65 9.49 -15.02 8.52
N LEU A 66 10.08 -16.20 8.69
CA LEU A 66 11.36 -16.35 9.38
C LEU A 66 12.50 -16.11 8.39
N SER A 67 13.26 -15.04 8.61
CA SER A 67 14.50 -14.73 7.89
C SER A 67 15.73 -15.12 8.72
N ASP A 68 16.91 -15.02 8.13
CA ASP A 68 18.18 -15.31 8.81
C ASP A 68 18.44 -14.42 10.03
N VAL A 69 17.83 -13.24 10.08
CA VAL A 69 17.93 -12.28 11.19
C VAL A 69 16.75 -12.36 12.18
N GLY A 70 15.85 -13.32 11.98
CA GLY A 70 14.65 -13.51 12.80
C GLY A 70 13.35 -13.26 12.06
N VAL A 71 12.25 -13.10 12.81
CA VAL A 71 10.90 -12.92 12.26
C VAL A 71 10.76 -11.52 11.66
N LYS A 72 10.46 -11.45 10.36
CA LYS A 72 10.12 -10.22 9.65
C LYS A 72 8.62 -10.12 9.40
N ARG A 73 8.14 -8.88 9.30
CA ARG A 73 6.77 -8.57 8.87
C ARG A 73 6.81 -7.47 7.82
N ASP A 74 6.20 -7.72 6.68
CA ASP A 74 6.15 -6.78 5.58
C ASP A 74 4.71 -6.61 5.08
N LEU A 75 4.35 -5.40 4.67
CA LEU A 75 3.08 -5.10 4.04
C LEU A 75 3.21 -5.39 2.53
N ILE A 76 2.35 -6.26 2.02
CA ILE A 76 2.33 -6.64 0.59
C ILE A 76 1.42 -5.72 -0.21
N ASN A 77 0.19 -5.50 0.28
CA ASN A 77 -0.81 -4.76 -0.49
C ASN A 77 -1.92 -4.21 0.42
N PHE A 78 -2.71 -3.27 -0.12
CA PHE A 78 -4.01 -2.89 0.43
C PHE A 78 -5.09 -3.25 -0.59
N LEU A 79 -6.12 -3.98 -0.16
CA LEU A 79 -7.37 -4.02 -0.90
C LEU A 79 -8.16 -2.75 -0.54
N GLU A 80 -8.43 -1.89 -1.51
CA GLU A 80 -9.46 -0.86 -1.41
C GLU A 80 -10.74 -1.43 -2.02
N ASP A 81 -11.81 -1.56 -1.23
CA ASP A 81 -13.13 -1.87 -1.78
C ASP A 81 -13.74 -0.58 -2.34
N SER A 82 -13.73 -0.44 -3.67
CA SER A 82 -14.26 0.72 -4.38
C SER A 82 -15.79 0.70 -4.52
N ARG A 83 -16.49 -0.31 -3.98
CA ARG A 83 -17.94 -0.48 -4.18
C ARG A 83 -18.82 0.37 -3.26
N GLU A 84 -18.24 1.10 -2.31
CA GLU A 84 -18.96 2.13 -1.56
C GLU A 84 -18.46 3.51 -1.93
N ALA A 85 -18.47 3.84 -3.24
CA ALA A 85 -18.76 5.22 -3.61
C ALA A 85 -20.23 5.44 -3.27
N ALA A 86 -20.51 6.10 -2.14
CA ALA A 86 -21.86 6.45 -1.73
C ALA A 86 -22.60 7.06 -2.94
N LEU A 87 -23.75 6.46 -3.26
CA LEU A 87 -24.76 7.09 -4.08
C LEU A 87 -25.32 8.27 -3.27
N ASP A 88 -24.64 9.42 -3.35
CA ASP A 88 -25.20 10.73 -3.01
C ASP A 88 -25.36 11.55 -4.29
#